data_AF-A0A661ZP05-F1
#
_entry.id   AF-A0A661ZP05-F1
#
_cell.length_a   1.000
_cell.length_b   1.000
_cell.length_c   1.000
_cell.angle_alpha   90.00
_cell.angle_beta   90.00
_cell.angle_gamma   90.00
#
_symmetry.space_group_name_H-M   'P 1'
#
loop_
_entity.id
_entity.type
_entity.pdbx_description
1 polymer ?
#
loop_
_entity_poly.entity_id
_entity_poly.type
_entity_poly.pdbx_seq_one_letter_code
_entity_poly.pdbx_strand_id
1 'polypeptide(L)'
;MNIIKIFPVLLLIITTSLFAAKPPYLSVKPASGEGAYALMKKYKLSTEGCNLKIFKEINKLNDDLKLLSGKSYKLPILVYKYNATSIRSTIGNNDWDLARAIQEYNEDLNKKGLKEKDYRKDNVLWVPYEYLNCFDSDKKETVEVKKDKEYPIFGKKYQKIDVKDKKLENCVYYIIGGHGGPDPGAQGKYMGIHFLRMNMLMILP
;
A
#
# COMPACT_ATOMS: atom_id res chain seq x y z
N MET A 1 54.36 53.04 18.26
CA MET A 1 53.03 52.73 18.83
C MET A 1 52.20 52.13 17.70
N ASN A 2 52.24 50.80 17.55
CA ASN A 2 51.67 50.11 16.38
C ASN A 2 50.33 49.48 16.75
N ILE A 3 49.26 49.98 16.12
CA ILE A 3 47.88 49.52 16.35
C ILE A 3 47.63 48.36 15.39
N ILE A 4 47.59 47.14 15.92
CA ILE A 4 47.22 45.92 15.19
C ILE A 4 45.69 45.92 15.06
N LYS A 5 45.18 46.20 13.85
CA LYS A 5 43.75 46.10 13.53
C LYS A 5 43.39 44.64 13.24
N ILE A 6 42.74 43.98 14.19
CA ILE A 6 42.18 42.64 13.99
C ILE A 6 40.84 42.83 13.25
N PHE A 7 40.81 42.47 11.97
CA PHE A 7 39.59 42.43 11.17
C PHE A 7 38.85 41.12 11.48
N PRO A 8 37.57 41.14 11.89
CA PRO A 8 36.83 39.91 12.15
C PRO A 8 36.52 39.23 10.82
N VAL A 9 37.21 38.12 10.55
CA VAL A 9 36.88 37.23 9.44
C VAL A 9 35.58 36.52 9.80
N LEU A 10 34.47 37.03 9.27
CA LEU A 10 33.15 36.41 9.34
C LEU A 10 33.19 35.09 8.56
N LEU A 11 33.42 33.99 9.26
CA LEU A 11 33.38 32.64 8.71
C LEU A 11 31.92 32.30 8.35
N LEU A 12 31.55 32.52 7.09
CA LEU A 12 30.25 32.16 6.54
C LEU A 12 30.16 30.63 6.49
N ILE A 13 29.59 30.02 7.53
CA ILE A 13 29.28 28.58 7.57
C ILE A 13 28.15 28.34 6.55
N ILE A 14 28.52 27.99 5.32
CA ILE A 14 27.58 27.52 4.31
C ILE A 14 27.16 26.11 4.73
N THR A 15 26.11 26.00 5.55
CA THR A 15 25.46 24.72 5.82
C THR A 15 24.77 24.28 4.54
N THR A 16 25.41 23.44 3.73
CA THR A 16 24.76 22.77 2.62
C THR A 16 23.77 21.77 3.20
N SER A 17 22.50 22.14 3.20
CA SER A 17 21.41 21.22 3.51
C SER A 17 21.43 20.10 2.48
N LEU A 18 21.79 18.88 2.90
CA LEU A 18 21.60 17.69 2.09
C LEU A 18 20.09 17.45 1.94
N PHE A 19 19.52 17.94 0.84
CA PHE A 19 18.19 17.52 0.43
C PHE A 19 18.27 16.06 -0.03
N ALA A 20 17.58 15.17 0.67
CA ALA A 20 17.45 13.78 0.26
C ALA A 20 16.71 13.70 -1.09
N ALA A 21 17.42 13.31 -2.14
CA ALA A 21 16.82 13.11 -3.45
C ALA A 21 15.81 11.95 -3.39
N LYS A 22 14.67 12.09 -4.08
CA LYS A 22 13.69 11.00 -4.21
C LYS A 22 14.32 9.77 -4.87
N PRO A 23 13.98 8.55 -4.43
CA PRO A 23 14.50 7.33 -5.05
C PRO A 23 14.05 7.25 -6.52
N PRO A 24 14.89 6.71 -7.42
CA PRO A 24 14.53 6.54 -8.81
C PRO A 24 13.49 5.42 -8.99
N TYR A 25 12.78 5.48 -10.11
CA TYR A 25 11.89 4.40 -10.56
C TYR A 25 12.66 3.26 -11.20
N LEU A 26 12.19 2.02 -11.03
CA LEU A 26 12.72 0.84 -11.68
C LEU A 26 12.55 0.93 -13.20
N SER A 27 13.65 0.81 -13.95
CA SER A 27 13.64 0.80 -15.42
C SER A 27 13.73 -0.63 -15.94
N VAL A 28 12.80 -1.03 -16.80
CA VAL A 28 12.73 -2.38 -17.37
C VAL A 28 12.52 -2.33 -18.87
N LYS A 29 13.03 -3.34 -19.58
CA LYS A 29 12.77 -3.52 -21.01
C LYS A 29 11.66 -4.56 -21.19
N PRO A 30 10.51 -4.21 -21.78
CA PRO A 30 9.44 -5.16 -22.06
C PRO A 30 9.89 -6.23 -23.07
N ALA A 31 9.29 -7.41 -22.99
CA ALA A 31 9.43 -8.42 -24.03
C ALA A 31 8.78 -7.95 -25.34
N SER A 32 9.18 -8.56 -26.47
CA SER A 32 8.60 -8.23 -27.77
C SER A 32 7.08 -8.47 -27.76
N GLY A 33 6.30 -7.44 -28.11
CA GLY A 33 4.83 -7.49 -28.08
C GLY A 33 4.19 -7.36 -26.68
N GLU A 34 4.97 -7.18 -25.61
CA GLU A 34 4.44 -7.01 -24.26
C GLU A 34 3.83 -5.61 -24.08
N GLY A 35 2.52 -5.55 -23.82
CA GLY A 35 1.81 -4.30 -23.56
C GLY A 35 1.99 -3.78 -22.13
N ALA A 36 1.64 -2.50 -21.89
CA ALA A 36 1.77 -1.84 -20.59
C ALA A 36 1.13 -2.60 -19.42
N TYR A 37 -0.11 -3.06 -19.59
CA TYR A 37 -0.81 -3.80 -18.54
C TYR A 37 -0.17 -5.15 -18.23
N ALA A 38 0.28 -5.88 -19.25
CA ALA A 38 0.98 -7.15 -19.06
C ALA A 38 2.30 -6.93 -18.31
N LEU A 39 3.06 -5.90 -18.70
CA LEU A 39 4.29 -5.50 -18.02
C LEU A 39 4.04 -5.14 -16.55
N MET A 40 3.05 -4.30 -16.25
CA MET A 40 2.72 -3.92 -14.87
C MET A 40 2.30 -5.14 -14.02
N LYS A 41 1.43 -6.00 -14.57
CA LYS A 41 0.98 -7.23 -13.88
C LYS A 41 2.12 -8.21 -13.61
N LYS A 42 3.08 -8.32 -14.55
CA LYS A 42 4.28 -9.15 -14.38
C LYS A 42 5.07 -8.77 -13.12
N TYR A 43 5.15 -7.48 -12.81
CA TYR A 43 5.77 -6.94 -11.60
C TYR A 43 4.79 -6.74 -10.43
N LYS A 44 3.63 -7.41 -10.46
CA LYS A 44 2.59 -7.37 -9.41
C LYS A 44 2.07 -5.97 -9.07
N LEU A 45 2.01 -5.07 -10.05
CA LEU A 45 1.44 -3.74 -9.85
C LEU A 45 -0.04 -3.72 -10.22
N SER A 46 -0.86 -3.00 -9.46
CA SER A 46 -2.23 -2.69 -9.85
C SER A 46 -2.25 -1.95 -11.19
N THR A 47 -3.15 -2.35 -12.08
CA THR A 47 -3.32 -1.73 -13.40
C THR A 47 -4.36 -0.61 -13.43
N GLU A 48 -4.83 -0.18 -12.26
CA GLU A 48 -5.88 0.82 -12.11
C GLU A 48 -5.47 1.91 -11.13
N GLY A 49 -6.25 3.00 -11.11
CA GLY A 49 -6.07 4.12 -10.19
C GLY A 49 -4.69 4.77 -10.27
N CYS A 50 -4.13 5.02 -9.10
CA CYS A 50 -2.90 5.81 -8.92
C CYS A 50 -1.67 5.18 -9.61
N ASN A 51 -1.53 3.85 -9.63
CA ASN A 51 -0.39 3.18 -10.25
C ASN A 51 -0.37 3.35 -11.78
N LEU A 52 -1.53 3.21 -12.44
CA LEU A 52 -1.63 3.43 -13.88
C LEU A 52 -1.37 4.89 -14.24
N LYS A 53 -1.91 5.83 -13.45
CA LYS A 53 -1.67 7.26 -13.62
C LYS A 53 -0.17 7.58 -13.57
N ILE A 54 0.52 7.12 -12.53
CA ILE A 54 1.96 7.34 -12.39
C ILE A 54 2.75 6.66 -13.50
N PHE A 55 2.41 5.43 -13.89
CA PHE A 55 3.06 4.75 -15.01
C PHE A 55 2.97 5.55 -16.31
N LYS A 56 1.80 6.15 -16.60
CA LYS A 56 1.63 7.05 -17.75
C LYS A 56 2.50 8.30 -17.62
N GLU A 57 2.44 8.98 -16.48
CA GLU A 57 3.14 10.24 -16.23
C GLU A 57 4.66 10.09 -16.35
N ILE A 58 5.26 9.10 -15.66
CA ILE A 58 6.72 8.93 -15.63
C ILE A 58 7.32 8.48 -16.96
N ASN A 59 6.49 7.91 -17.85
CA ASN A 59 6.88 7.49 -19.20
C ASN A 59 6.39 8.41 -20.31
N LYS A 60 5.62 9.46 -19.98
CA LYS A 60 4.99 10.37 -20.93
C LYS A 60 4.12 9.62 -21.96
N LEU A 61 3.33 8.66 -21.49
CA LEU A 61 2.41 7.88 -22.33
C LEU A 61 1.05 8.57 -22.43
N ASN A 62 0.43 8.44 -23.60
CA ASN A 62 -0.97 8.74 -23.87
C ASN A 62 -1.87 7.55 -23.45
N ASP A 63 -3.18 7.71 -23.64
CA ASP A 63 -4.18 6.73 -23.18
C ASP A 63 -4.17 5.40 -23.96
N ASP A 64 -3.54 5.34 -25.13
CA ASP A 64 -3.39 4.09 -25.88
C ASP A 64 -2.39 3.11 -25.22
N LEU A 65 -1.58 3.60 -24.27
CA LEU A 65 -0.61 2.83 -23.50
C LEU A 65 0.34 1.98 -24.35
N LYS A 66 0.61 2.39 -25.60
CA LYS A 66 1.47 1.64 -26.51
C LYS A 66 2.92 1.70 -26.05
N LEU A 67 3.52 0.52 -25.93
CA LEU A 67 4.94 0.38 -25.68
C LEU A 67 5.67 0.11 -26.99
N LEU A 68 6.78 0.81 -27.20
CA LEU A 68 7.64 0.65 -28.37
C LEU A 68 8.62 -0.49 -28.11
N SER A 69 8.72 -1.40 -29.07
CA SER A 69 9.70 -2.49 -29.00
C SER A 69 11.12 -1.95 -28.88
N GLY A 70 11.93 -2.57 -28.02
CA GLY A 70 13.32 -2.17 -27.80
C GLY A 70 13.52 -1.03 -26.78
N LYS A 71 12.47 -0.26 -26.44
CA LYS A 71 12.54 0.86 -25.49
C LYS A 71 12.35 0.38 -24.04
N SER A 72 13.13 0.95 -23.12
CA SER A 72 12.93 0.74 -21.68
C SER A 72 11.89 1.69 -21.11
N TYR A 73 11.16 1.22 -20.12
CA TYR A 73 10.08 1.93 -19.44
C TYR A 73 10.27 1.90 -17.94
N LYS A 74 9.88 2.98 -17.27
CA LYS A 74 9.91 3.08 -15.81
C LYS A 74 8.63 2.50 -15.24
N LEU A 75 8.74 1.60 -14.28
CA LEU A 75 7.61 1.12 -13.50
C LEU A 75 7.40 2.00 -12.27
N PRO A 76 6.17 2.13 -11.74
CA PRO A 76 5.87 2.81 -10.47
C PRO A 76 6.38 1.96 -9.28
N ILE A 77 7.68 1.70 -9.26
CA ILE A 77 8.41 0.96 -8.23
C ILE A 77 9.64 1.81 -7.92
N LEU A 78 9.72 2.31 -6.69
CA LEU A 78 10.84 3.09 -6.19
C LEU A 78 11.99 2.17 -5.78
N VAL A 79 13.20 2.52 -6.17
CA VAL A 79 14.41 1.75 -5.90
C VAL A 79 15.19 2.43 -4.77
N TYR A 80 15.04 1.88 -3.56
CA TYR A 80 15.73 2.35 -2.37
C TYR A 80 17.07 1.63 -2.19
N LYS A 81 18.07 2.37 -1.69
CA LYS A 81 19.27 1.77 -1.12
C LYS A 81 18.92 1.28 0.29
N TYR A 82 18.80 -0.04 0.45
CA TYR A 82 18.52 -0.66 1.75
C TYR A 82 19.64 -0.33 2.74
N ASN A 83 19.27 0.09 3.95
CA ASN A 83 20.23 0.54 4.95
C ASN A 83 20.82 -0.58 5.83
N ALA A 84 20.55 -1.84 5.50
CA ALA A 84 20.94 -3.03 6.27
C ALA A 84 20.37 -3.12 7.70
N THR A 85 19.48 -2.21 8.11
CA THR A 85 18.84 -2.24 9.44
C THR A 85 17.43 -2.77 9.34
N SER A 86 16.54 -2.05 8.64
CA SER A 86 15.14 -2.45 8.48
C SER A 86 14.50 -1.70 7.31
N ILE A 87 13.47 -2.31 6.70
CA ILE A 87 12.68 -1.66 5.65
C ILE A 87 12.09 -0.35 6.16
N ARG A 88 11.55 -0.37 7.39
CA ARG A 88 10.97 0.81 8.04
C ARG A 88 11.92 2.00 8.10
N SER A 89 13.13 1.78 8.60
CA SER A 89 14.18 2.80 8.65
C SER A 89 14.72 3.18 7.27
N THR A 90 14.65 2.28 6.28
CA THR A 90 15.09 2.55 4.90
C THR A 90 14.13 3.52 4.21
N ILE A 91 12.82 3.33 4.40
CA ILE A 91 11.78 4.13 3.73
C ILE A 91 11.27 5.29 4.59
N GLY A 92 11.69 5.38 5.85
CA GLY A 92 11.24 6.42 6.79
C GLY A 92 9.79 6.25 7.26
N ASN A 93 9.25 5.03 7.25
CA ASN A 93 7.88 4.72 7.67
C ASN A 93 7.90 3.60 8.72
N ASN A 94 7.29 3.85 9.88
CA ASN A 94 7.31 2.92 11.02
C ASN A 94 6.21 1.85 10.99
N ASP A 95 5.34 1.86 9.99
CA ASP A 95 4.29 0.87 9.78
C ASP A 95 4.90 -0.51 9.51
N TRP A 96 4.51 -1.47 10.34
CA TRP A 96 5.06 -2.82 10.31
C TRP A 96 4.41 -3.68 9.22
N ASP A 97 3.10 -3.52 8.99
CA ASP A 97 2.38 -4.27 7.96
C ASP A 97 2.85 -3.84 6.57
N LEU A 98 3.08 -2.53 6.38
CA LEU A 98 3.71 -2.00 5.19
C LEU A 98 5.11 -2.60 4.96
N ALA A 99 5.93 -2.65 6.01
CA ALA A 99 7.28 -3.22 5.89
C ALA A 99 7.25 -4.70 5.53
N ARG A 100 6.29 -5.46 6.08
CA ARG A 100 6.05 -6.87 5.72
C ARG A 100 5.62 -7.00 4.26
N ALA A 101 4.65 -6.20 3.82
CA ALA A 101 4.19 -6.22 2.43
C ALA A 101 5.33 -5.92 1.43
N ILE A 102 6.20 -4.96 1.75
CA ILE A 102 7.40 -4.65 0.94
C ILE A 102 8.38 -5.83 0.95
N GLN A 103 8.59 -6.49 2.08
CA GLN A 103 9.45 -7.67 2.17
C GLN A 103 8.93 -8.79 1.24
N GLU A 104 7.66 -9.16 1.41
CA GLU A 104 7.01 -10.22 0.61
C GLU A 104 7.07 -9.89 -0.89
N TYR A 105 6.83 -8.64 -1.27
CA TYR A 105 6.96 -8.18 -2.64
C TYR A 105 8.35 -8.45 -3.24
N ASN A 106 9.42 -8.12 -2.52
CA ASN A 106 10.79 -8.34 -3.00
C ASN A 106 11.15 -9.83 -3.07
N GLU A 107 10.78 -10.60 -2.04
CA GLU A 107 11.03 -12.04 -1.97
C GLU A 107 10.31 -12.78 -3.10
N ASP A 108 9.06 -12.42 -3.38
CA ASP A 108 8.27 -12.99 -4.46
C ASP A 108 8.86 -12.69 -5.84
N LEU A 109 9.30 -11.46 -6.09
CA LEU A 109 9.94 -11.10 -7.36
C LEU A 109 11.31 -11.76 -7.52
N ASN A 110 12.05 -11.96 -6.43
CA ASN A 110 13.29 -12.73 -6.46
C ASN A 110 13.02 -14.21 -6.76
N LYS A 111 12.04 -14.82 -6.09
CA LYS A 111 11.61 -16.20 -6.34
C LYS A 111 11.14 -16.43 -7.78
N LYS A 112 10.51 -15.43 -8.40
CA LYS A 112 10.10 -15.45 -9.82
C LYS A 112 11.25 -15.17 -10.80
N GLY A 113 12.45 -14.87 -10.32
CA GLY A 113 13.60 -14.48 -11.16
C GLY A 113 13.47 -13.11 -11.82
N LEU A 114 12.51 -12.28 -11.40
CA LEU A 114 12.33 -10.92 -11.91
C LEU A 114 13.27 -9.92 -11.20
N LYS A 115 13.58 -10.18 -9.93
CA LYS A 115 14.66 -9.49 -9.20
C LYS A 115 15.83 -10.45 -9.05
N GLU A 116 17.02 -10.06 -9.51
CA GLU A 116 18.17 -10.97 -9.56
C GLU A 116 18.62 -11.46 -8.17
N LYS A 117 18.65 -10.56 -7.17
CA LYS A 117 19.14 -10.86 -5.82
C LYS A 117 18.14 -10.46 -4.75
N ASP A 118 18.20 -11.11 -3.60
CA ASP A 118 17.51 -10.66 -2.39
C ASP A 118 18.04 -9.28 -1.98
N TYR A 119 17.14 -8.37 -1.60
CA TYR A 119 17.47 -6.99 -1.23
C TYR A 119 18.44 -6.88 -0.05
N ARG A 120 18.49 -7.90 0.81
CA ARG A 120 19.42 -8.00 1.94
C ARG A 120 20.84 -8.36 1.50
N LYS A 121 21.03 -8.82 0.26
CA LYS A 121 22.33 -9.19 -0.31
C LYS A 121 22.90 -8.09 -1.20
N ASP A 122 22.06 -7.43 -2.00
CA ASP A 122 22.50 -6.39 -2.94
C ASP A 122 22.23 -4.95 -2.45
N ASN A 123 21.55 -4.80 -1.31
CA ASN A 123 21.08 -3.54 -0.76
C ASN A 123 20.15 -2.75 -1.71
N VAL A 124 19.46 -3.43 -2.63
CA VAL A 124 18.51 -2.83 -3.56
C VAL A 124 17.10 -3.26 -3.16
N LEU A 125 16.35 -2.35 -2.54
CA LEU A 125 14.97 -2.60 -2.10
C LEU A 125 13.98 -1.97 -3.09
N TRP A 126 13.08 -2.78 -3.64
CA TRP A 126 12.01 -2.32 -4.53
C TRP A 126 10.74 -2.05 -3.74
N VAL A 127 10.16 -0.86 -3.89
CA VAL A 127 8.96 -0.45 -3.16
C VAL A 127 7.92 0.03 -4.16
N PRO A 128 6.78 -0.66 -4.34
CA PRO A 128 5.69 -0.16 -5.17
C PRO A 128 5.28 1.25 -4.75
N TYR A 129 5.09 2.15 -5.72
CA TYR A 129 4.71 3.54 -5.46
C TYR A 129 3.37 3.62 -4.72
N GLU A 130 2.43 2.72 -5.04
CA GLU A 130 1.13 2.67 -4.38
C GLU A 130 1.21 2.46 -2.87
N TYR A 131 2.26 1.78 -2.38
CA TYR A 131 2.44 1.49 -0.96
C TYR A 131 2.83 2.71 -0.13
N LEU A 132 3.22 3.82 -0.76
CA LEU A 132 3.68 5.03 -0.05
C LEU A 132 2.86 6.27 -0.40
N ASN A 133 2.37 6.37 -1.63
CA ASN A 133 1.99 7.67 -2.20
C ASN A 133 0.53 7.76 -2.64
N CYS A 134 -0.22 6.67 -2.59
CA CYS A 134 -1.61 6.65 -3.05
C CYS A 134 -2.63 6.69 -1.90
N PHE A 135 -2.20 7.03 -0.68
CA PHE A 135 -3.08 7.19 0.49
C PHE A 135 -3.89 8.51 0.50
N ASP A 136 -3.63 9.41 -0.46
CA ASP A 136 -4.17 10.78 -0.43
C ASP A 136 -5.08 11.15 -1.61
N SER A 137 -5.47 10.20 -2.47
CA SER A 137 -6.36 10.50 -3.60
C SER A 137 -7.87 10.53 -3.29
N ASP A 138 -8.28 10.42 -2.02
CA ASP A 138 -9.67 10.63 -1.57
C ASP A 138 -9.81 11.67 -0.43
N LYS A 139 -8.81 12.55 -0.22
CA LYS A 139 -8.94 13.68 0.72
C LYS A 139 -8.79 15.03 0.04
N LYS A 140 -9.75 15.31 -0.85
CA LYS A 140 -10.24 16.67 -1.12
C LYS A 140 -11.74 16.67 -1.44
N GLU A 141 -12.52 15.91 -0.66
CA GLU A 141 -13.90 16.32 -0.37
C GLU A 141 -13.96 16.66 1.11
N THR A 142 -14.17 17.93 1.40
CA THR A 142 -14.86 18.32 2.63
C THR A 142 -16.24 17.68 2.57
N VAL A 143 -16.36 16.46 3.09
CA VAL A 143 -17.65 15.81 3.26
C VAL A 143 -18.39 16.63 4.31
N GLU A 144 -19.31 17.47 3.85
CA GLU A 144 -20.41 17.90 4.69
C GLU A 144 -21.09 16.62 5.19
N VAL A 145 -20.89 16.31 6.46
CA VAL A 145 -21.58 15.23 7.15
C VAL A 145 -23.06 15.61 7.14
N LYS A 146 -23.78 15.18 6.11
CA LYS A 146 -25.24 15.15 6.12
C LYS A 146 -25.65 14.20 7.23
N LYS A 147 -25.92 14.79 8.40
CA LYS A 147 -26.69 14.16 9.45
C LYS A 147 -28.05 13.79 8.84
N ASP A 148 -28.56 12.64 9.24
CA ASP A 148 -29.90 12.13 8.93
C ASP A 148 -30.04 11.30 7.63
N LYS A 149 -29.38 10.13 7.61
CA LYS A 149 -29.92 8.99 6.85
C LYS A 149 -30.66 8.07 7.81
N GLU A 150 -31.95 7.86 7.57
CA GLU A 150 -32.75 6.85 8.25
C GLU A 150 -32.69 5.52 7.49
N TYR A 151 -32.47 4.44 8.23
CA TYR A 151 -32.39 3.07 7.74
C TYR A 151 -33.46 2.23 8.47
N PRO A 152 -34.69 2.15 7.92
CA PRO A 152 -35.82 1.47 8.58
C PRO A 152 -35.55 0.00 8.94
N ILE A 153 -34.63 -0.66 8.22
CA ILE A 153 -34.22 -2.05 8.44
C ILE A 153 -33.64 -2.32 9.84
N PHE A 154 -33.15 -1.30 10.54
CA PHE A 154 -32.62 -1.44 11.91
C PHE A 154 -33.70 -1.25 12.99
N GLY A 155 -34.95 -1.01 12.59
CA GLY A 155 -36.08 -0.82 13.49
C GLY A 155 -36.15 0.59 14.10
N LYS A 156 -37.33 0.96 14.61
CA LYS A 156 -37.64 2.33 15.07
C LYS A 156 -36.60 2.92 16.04
N LYS A 157 -36.02 2.08 16.90
CA LYS A 157 -35.02 2.48 17.90
C LYS A 157 -33.64 2.77 17.29
N TYR A 158 -33.27 2.11 16.19
CA TYR A 158 -31.90 2.17 15.61
C TYR A 158 -31.87 2.66 14.16
N GLN A 159 -33.00 3.17 13.66
CA GLN A 159 -33.09 3.64 12.27
C GLN A 159 -32.18 4.83 11.97
N LYS A 160 -31.78 5.62 12.98
CA LYS A 160 -30.85 6.75 12.79
C LYS A 160 -29.42 6.29 13.07
N ILE A 161 -28.54 6.44 12.08
CA ILE A 161 -27.12 6.09 12.19
C ILE A 161 -26.26 7.33 12.01
N ASP A 162 -25.42 7.59 13.02
CA ASP A 162 -24.37 8.60 12.94
C ASP A 162 -23.14 8.01 12.24
N VAL A 163 -22.90 8.45 11.00
CA VAL A 163 -21.70 8.08 10.25
C VAL A 163 -20.49 8.80 10.85
N LYS A 164 -19.59 8.06 11.50
CA LYS A 164 -18.38 8.62 12.13
C LYS A 164 -17.33 9.07 11.11
N ASP A 165 -17.09 8.25 10.10
CA ASP A 165 -16.19 8.55 8.99
C ASP A 165 -16.55 7.71 7.76
N LYS A 166 -15.90 8.02 6.64
CA LYS A 166 -16.00 7.27 5.39
C LYS A 166 -14.65 6.65 4.98
N LYS A 167 -13.78 6.33 5.93
CA LYS A 167 -12.44 5.76 5.65
C LYS A 167 -12.51 4.48 4.81
N LEU A 168 -13.68 3.84 4.85
CA LEU A 168 -13.99 2.54 4.32
C LEU A 168 -14.83 2.57 3.01
N GLU A 169 -15.11 3.74 2.45
CA GLU A 169 -15.82 3.85 1.16
C GLU A 169 -14.99 3.18 0.04
N ASN A 170 -15.64 2.51 -0.91
CA ASN A 170 -15.04 1.83 -2.07
C ASN A 170 -14.02 0.70 -1.81
N CYS A 171 -13.81 0.25 -0.57
CA CYS A 171 -13.02 -0.96 -0.34
C CYS A 171 -13.90 -2.22 -0.49
N VAL A 172 -13.27 -3.33 -0.86
CA VAL A 172 -13.92 -4.66 -0.89
C VAL A 172 -13.76 -5.31 0.49
N TYR A 173 -14.87 -5.57 1.16
CA TYR A 173 -14.88 -6.28 2.44
C TYR A 173 -15.26 -7.74 2.23
N TYR A 174 -14.48 -8.63 2.83
CA TYR A 174 -14.91 -10.01 3.03
C TYR A 174 -15.05 -10.23 4.54
N ILE A 175 -16.22 -10.70 4.94
CA ILE A 175 -16.46 -11.09 6.32
C ILE A 175 -16.02 -12.55 6.43
N ILE A 176 -14.97 -12.83 7.18
CA ILE A 176 -14.68 -14.20 7.60
C ILE A 176 -15.71 -14.54 8.67
N GLY A 177 -16.75 -15.28 8.28
CA GLY A 177 -17.72 -15.83 9.22
C GLY A 177 -17.04 -16.86 10.12
N GLY A 178 -16.51 -16.43 11.26
CA GLY A 178 -16.22 -17.34 12.38
C GLY A 178 -17.52 -17.64 13.13
N HIS A 179 -17.62 -18.82 13.75
CA HIS A 179 -18.66 -19.11 14.74
C HIS A 179 -18.32 -18.31 16.01
N GLY A 180 -18.60 -17.01 15.99
CA GLY A 180 -18.28 -16.08 17.06
C GLY A 180 -19.18 -16.33 18.26
N GLY A 181 -18.81 -17.30 19.09
CA GLY A 181 -19.55 -17.68 20.29
C GLY A 181 -20.58 -18.79 20.06
N PRO A 182 -21.27 -19.21 21.13
CA PRO A 182 -22.27 -20.27 21.07
C PRO A 182 -23.31 -19.93 20.01
N ASP A 183 -23.53 -20.86 19.08
CA ASP A 183 -24.56 -20.73 18.06
C ASP A 183 -25.91 -20.41 18.70
N PRO A 184 -26.52 -19.23 18.47
CA PRO A 184 -27.85 -18.92 18.99
C PRO A 184 -28.90 -19.95 18.54
N GLY A 185 -28.66 -20.65 17.42
CA GLY A 185 -29.48 -21.75 16.92
C GLY A 185 -29.21 -23.11 17.59
N ALA A 186 -28.09 -23.28 18.31
CA ALA A 186 -27.75 -24.51 19.04
C ALA A 186 -27.87 -24.37 20.57
N GLN A 187 -28.35 -23.22 21.06
CA GLN A 187 -28.64 -22.98 22.47
C GLN A 187 -30.13 -23.16 22.78
N GLY A 188 -30.45 -24.14 23.62
CA GLY A 188 -31.81 -24.37 24.11
C GLY A 188 -31.84 -24.87 25.56
N LYS A 189 -32.92 -24.57 26.28
CA LYS A 189 -33.22 -25.15 27.60
C LYS A 189 -34.31 -26.21 27.45
N TYR A 190 -34.01 -27.44 27.82
CA TYR A 190 -35.01 -28.50 27.96
C TYR A 190 -35.01 -28.97 29.42
N MET A 191 -36.17 -28.89 30.08
CA MET A 191 -36.36 -29.28 31.49
C MET A 191 -35.32 -28.68 32.46
N GLY A 192 -34.98 -27.40 32.29
CA GLY A 192 -34.06 -26.67 33.19
C GLY A 192 -32.57 -26.90 32.94
N ILE A 193 -32.19 -27.80 32.03
CA ILE A 193 -30.78 -28.12 31.70
C ILE A 193 -30.38 -27.40 30.40
N HIS A 194 -29.17 -26.84 30.37
CA HIS A 194 -28.55 -26.28 29.15
C HIS A 194 -27.92 -27.40 28.31
N PHE A 195 -28.30 -27.51 27.04
CA PHE A 195 -27.66 -28.42 26.09
C PHE A 195 -27.03 -27.62 24.94
N LEU A 196 -25.81 -28.01 24.56
CA LEU A 196 -25.14 -27.62 23.31
C LEU A 196 -25.22 -28.82 22.37
N ARG A 197 -26.06 -28.75 21.34
CA ARG A 197 -26.21 -29.86 20.38
C ARG A 197 -25.29 -29.64 19.18
N MET A 198 -24.12 -30.28 19.18
CA MET A 198 -23.24 -30.34 18.02
C MET A 198 -23.79 -31.39 17.05
N ASN A 199 -24.67 -30.99 16.13
CA ASN A 199 -25.11 -31.88 15.04
C ASN A 199 -23.98 -32.00 14.01
N MET A 200 -23.04 -32.92 14.28
CA MET A 200 -22.18 -33.47 13.23
C MET A 200 -23.00 -34.52 12.47
N LEU A 201 -23.73 -34.07 11.44
CA LEU A 201 -24.21 -34.99 10.41
C LEU A 201 -23.01 -35.35 9.54
N MET A 202 -22.32 -36.43 9.87
CA MET A 202 -21.44 -37.10 8.91
C MET A 202 -22.31 -37.57 7.76
N ILE A 203 -22.17 -36.94 6.60
CA ILE A 203 -22.48 -37.60 5.34
C ILE A 203 -21.22 -38.39 4.98
N LEU A 204 -21.22 -39.67 5.35
CA LEU A 204 -20.39 -40.71 4.73
C LEU A 204 -21.32 -41.52 3.81
N PRO A 205 -20.76 -42.06 2.72
CA PRO A 205 -21.19 -41.91 1.32
C PRO A 205 -22.63 -42.29 1.00
#